data_AF-X1QUZ5-F1
#
_entry.id   AF-X1QUZ5-F1
#
_cell.length_a   1.000
_cell.length_b   1.000
_cell.length_c   1.000
_cell.angle_alpha   90.00
_cell.angle_beta   90.00
_cell.angle_gamma   90.00
#
_symmetry.space_group_name_H-M   'P 1'
#
loop_
_entity.id
_entity.type
_entity.pdbx_description
1 polymer ?
#
loop_
_entity_poly.entity_id
_entity_poly.type
_entity_poly.pdbx_seq_one_letter_code
_entity_poly.pdbx_strand_id
1 'polypeptide(L)' 'MANNIKFYDIAFIGHYTKDTIVSSSGIRIVDGGVFNYGANVAARMNLKVATVTRLA' A
#
# COMPACT_ATOMS: atom_id res chain seq x y z
N MET A 1 -8.11 17.57 26.25
CA MET A 1 -7.68 17.12 24.91
C MET A 1 -8.05 15.65 24.78
N ALA A 2 -8.92 15.29 23.83
CA ALA A 2 -9.26 13.89 23.64
C ALA A 2 -8.05 13.14 23.08
N ASN A 3 -7.65 12.05 23.73
CA ASN A 3 -6.64 11.12 23.24
C ASN A 3 -7.18 10.47 21.96
N ASN A 4 -6.77 10.97 20.80
CA ASN A 4 -7.22 10.48 19.50
C ASN A 4 -6.38 9.25 19.08
N ILE A 5 -6.42 8.20 19.90
CA ILE A 5 -5.69 6.96 19.65
C ILE A 5 -6.33 6.30 18.43
N LYS A 6 -5.61 6.31 17.31
CA LYS A 6 -6.02 5.58 16.11
C LYS A 6 -5.55 4.13 16.22
N PHE A 7 -6.49 3.21 16.41
CA PHE A 7 -6.25 1.78 16.26
C PHE A 7 -6.16 1.40 14.78
N TYR A 8 -5.24 0.51 14.43
CA TYR A 8 -5.09 -0.08 13.10
C TYR A 8 -4.91 -1.58 13.29
N ASP A 9 -5.49 -2.37 12.39
CA ASP A 9 -5.40 -3.84 12.44
C ASP A 9 -4.05 -4.33 11.90
N ILE A 10 -3.45 -3.56 10.98
CA ILE A 10 -2.17 -3.89 10.35
C ILE A 10 -1.44 -2.62 9.88
N ALA A 11 -0.11 -2.66 9.95
CA ALA A 11 0.77 -1.64 9.38
C ALA A 11 1.70 -2.26 8.34
N PHE A 12 1.76 -1.67 7.14
CA PHE A 12 2.77 -2.01 6.13
C PHE A 12 3.84 -0.93 6.06
N ILE A 13 5.10 -1.34 6.18
CA ILE A 13 6.27 -0.46 6.06
C ILE A 13 7.10 -0.97 4.89
N GLY A 14 7.37 -0.09 3.93
CA GLY A 14 8.12 -0.51 2.74
C GLY A 14 8.32 0.61 1.74
N HIS A 15 9.01 0.27 0.66
CA HIS A 15 9.36 1.21 -0.39
C HIS A 15 8.18 1.41 -1.34
N TYR A 16 7.97 2.65 -1.75
CA TYR A 16 7.12 2.96 -2.89
C TYR A 16 7.89 2.72 -4.18
N THR A 17 7.35 1.86 -5.04
CA THR A 17 7.92 1.54 -6.35
C THR A 17 6.91 1.85 -7.45
N LYS A 18 7.43 2.03 -8.66
CA LYS A 18 6.65 2.01 -9.89
C LYS A 18 6.97 0.70 -10.60
N ASP A 19 5.99 -0.19 -10.62
CA ASP A 19 6.16 -1.51 -11.21
C ASP A 19 5.75 -1.44 -12.69
N THR A 20 6.64 -1.90 -13.56
CA THR A 20 6.41 -1.94 -15.01
C THR A 20 5.91 -3.32 -15.38
N ILE A 21 4.65 -3.41 -15.78
CA ILE A 21 4.01 -4.64 -16.26
C ILE A 21 4.12 -4.66 -17.78
N VAL A 22 4.78 -5.69 -18.31
CA VAL A 22 4.88 -5.96 -19.74
C VAL A 22 4.04 -7.19 -20.06
N SER A 23 3.08 -7.04 -20.98
CA SER A 23 2.25 -8.14 -21.47
C SER A 23 2.06 -8.04 -22.99
N SER A 24 1.47 -9.07 -23.60
CA SER A 24 1.10 -9.07 -25.01
C SER A 24 0.11 -7.96 -25.39
N SER A 25 -0.64 -7.43 -24.41
CA SER A 25 -1.58 -6.32 -24.59
C SER A 25 -0.92 -4.93 -24.41
N GLY A 26 0.37 -4.86 -24.09
CA GLY A 26 1.12 -3.60 -23.96
C GLY A 26 1.87 -3.46 -22.64
N ILE A 27 2.35 -2.24 -22.39
CA ILE A 27 3.14 -1.88 -21.21
C ILE A 27 2.33 -0.95 -20.31
N ARG A 28 2.30 -1.24 -19.01
CA ARG A 28 1.64 -0.40 -17.99
C ARG A 28 2.59 -0.16 -16.83
N ILE A 29 2.63 1.09 -16.36
CA ILE A 29 3.34 1.46 -15.13
C ILE A 29 2.29 1.63 -14.03
N VAL A 30 2.45 0.93 -12.92
CA VAL A 30 1.50 0.95 -11.80
C VAL A 30 2.21 1.26 -10.49
N ASP A 31 1.45 1.73 -9.50
CA ASP A 31 1.95 1.83 -8.13
C ASP A 31 2.23 0.43 -7.57
N GLY A 32 3.43 0.24 -7.05
CA GLY A 32 3.94 -1.04 -6.61
C GLY A 32 4.51 -1.01 -5.20
N GLY A 33 5.21 -2.10 -4.88
CA GLY A 33 5.90 -2.27 -3.61
C GLY A 33 5.02 -2.99 -2.58
N VAL A 34 5.70 -3.65 -1.64
CA VAL A 34 5.04 -4.50 -0.62
C VAL A 34 4.03 -3.69 0.21
N PHE A 35 4.31 -2.40 0.44
CA PHE A 35 3.40 -1.54 1.18
C PHE A 35 2.08 -1.32 0.42
N ASN A 36 2.12 -1.12 -0.90
CA ASN A 36 0.94 -0.84 -1.71
C ASN A 36 0.10 -2.10 -1.92
N TYR A 37 0.74 -3.21 -2.31
CA TYR A 37 0.03 -4.46 -2.57
C TYR A 37 -0.56 -5.08 -1.29
N GLY A 38 0.22 -5.10 -0.21
CA GLY A 38 -0.26 -5.54 1.10
C GLY A 38 -1.41 -4.69 1.61
N ALA A 39 -1.28 -3.36 1.55
CA ALA A 39 -2.32 -2.45 2.00
C ALA A 39 -3.61 -2.58 1.19
N ASN A 40 -3.50 -2.77 -0.13
CA ASN A 40 -4.66 -2.88 -0.99
C ASN A 40 -5.46 -4.17 -0.73
N VAL A 41 -4.78 -5.30 -0.54
CA VAL A 41 -5.45 -6.56 -0.15
C VAL A 41 -6.10 -6.44 1.23
N ALA A 42 -5.37 -5.93 2.22
CA ALA A 42 -5.88 -5.77 3.58
C ALA A 42 -7.09 -4.81 3.64
N ALA A 43 -7.05 -3.71 2.88
CA ALA A 43 -8.18 -2.78 2.79
C ALA A 43 -9.42 -3.45 2.14
N ARG A 44 -9.23 -4.29 1.12
CA ARG A 44 -10.33 -5.08 0.49
C ARG A 44 -10.89 -6.16 1.41
N MET A 45 -10.12 -6.59 2.42
CA MET A 45 -10.59 -7.45 3.51
C MET A 45 -11.25 -6.66 4.65
N ASN A 46 -11.52 -5.37 4.45
CA ASN A 46 -12.17 -4.48 5.41
C ASN A 46 -11.36 -4.28 6.72
N LEU A 47 -10.04 -4.43 6.66
CA LEU A 47 -9.12 -4.12 7.75
C LEU A 47 -8.74 -2.64 7.73
N LYS A 48 -8.52 -2.07 8.92
CA LYS A 48 -8.03 -0.71 9.09
C LYS A 48 -6.51 -0.69 8.97
N VAL A 49 -6.03 -0.28 7.80
CA VAL A 49 -4.60 -0.34 7.44
C VAL A 49 -3.88 0.99 7.70
N ALA A 50 -2.67 0.91 8.27
CA ALA A 50 -1.69 1.99 8.23
C ALA A 50 -0.57 1.66 7.22
N THR A 51 -0.08 2.67 6.51
CA THR A 51 1.05 2.51 5.58
C THR A 51 2.12 3.55 5.84
N VAL A 52 3.38 3.11 5.85
CA VAL A 52 4.54 4.00 5.96
C VAL A 52 5.47 3.73 4.79
N THR A 53 5.68 4.75 3.98
CA THR A 53 6.60 4.71 2.84
C THR A 53 7.31 6.04 2.70
N ARG A 54 8.53 6.01 2.15
CA ARG A 54 9.23 7.23 1.73
C ARG A 54 8.83 7.52 0.28
N LEU A 55 8.24 8.68 0.07
CA LEU A 55 8.11 9.25 -1.28
C LEU A 55 9.47 9.80 -1.72
N ALA A 56 9.82 9.57 -2.97
CA ALA A 56 11.04 10.11 -3.59
C ALA A 56 10.70 11.36 -4.41
#